data_AF-A0A8S9DMI5-F1
#
_entry.id   AF-A0A8S9DMI5-F1
#
_cell.length_a   1.000
_cell.length_b   1.000
_cell.length_c   1.000
_cell.angle_alpha   90.00
_cell.angle_beta   90.00
_cell.angle_gamma   90.00
#
_symmetry.space_group_name_H-M   'P 1'
#
loop_
_entity.id
_entity.type
_entity.pdbx_description
1 polymer ?
#
loop_
_entity_poly.entity_id
_entity_poly.type
_entity_poly.pdbx_seq_one_letter_code
_entity_poly.pdbx_strand_id
1 'polypeptide(L)'
;MAANTNPNRSAWVQLYEARSVPSEPELRSPGRPPGIVPRRKVGLTLSQGEVTEIDRWQERFSDLMGRKVSAGETVGILTRICSARLTHLRERLGDDLGAGVLSAFVDKLVGEE
;
A
#
# COMPACT_ATOMS: atom_id res chain seq x y z
N MET A 1 -7.73 24.14 24.59
CA MET A 1 -8.51 25.41 24.53
C MET A 1 -9.93 25.07 24.14
N ALA A 2 -10.92 25.43 24.96
CA ALA A 2 -12.32 25.12 24.69
C ALA A 2 -12.79 25.87 23.43
N ALA A 3 -13.26 25.14 22.43
CA ALA A 3 -13.91 25.75 21.28
C ALA A 3 -15.19 26.44 21.77
N ASN A 4 -15.29 27.75 21.52
CA ASN A 4 -16.48 28.55 21.80
C ASN A 4 -17.66 27.95 21.02
N THR A 5 -18.48 27.14 21.67
CA THR A 5 -19.71 26.57 21.10
C THR A 5 -20.77 27.67 21.05
N ASN A 6 -20.76 28.45 19.98
CA ASN A 6 -21.82 29.42 19.72
C ASN A 6 -23.07 28.65 19.24
N PRO A 7 -24.16 28.60 20.03
CA PRO A 7 -25.32 27.75 19.75
C PRO A 7 -26.11 28.14 18.50
N ASN A 8 -25.79 29.30 17.90
CA ASN A 8 -26.45 29.81 16.69
C ASN A 8 -25.82 29.34 15.37
N ARG A 9 -24.81 28.46 15.37
CA ARG A 9 -24.23 27.91 14.14
C ARG A 9 -25.10 26.79 13.58
N SER A 10 -25.29 26.75 12.27
CA SER A 10 -25.98 25.65 11.57
C SER A 10 -25.36 24.31 11.97
N ALA A 11 -26.22 23.31 12.26
CA ALA A 11 -25.81 21.98 12.69
C ALA A 11 -24.80 21.33 11.71
N TRP A 12 -24.95 21.58 10.42
CA TRP A 12 -24.00 21.08 9.41
C TRP A 12 -22.62 21.71 9.50
N VAL A 13 -22.53 23.00 9.84
CA VAL A 13 -21.24 23.70 10.04
C VAL A 13 -20.54 23.15 11.28
N GLN A 14 -21.30 22.91 12.36
CA GLN A 14 -20.76 22.29 13.57
C GLN A 14 -20.22 20.88 13.31
N LEU A 15 -20.94 20.07 12.52
CA LEU A 15 -20.49 18.72 12.11
C LEU A 15 -19.24 18.77 11.22
N TYR A 16 -19.16 19.75 10.31
CA TYR A 16 -18.01 19.94 9.44
C TYR A 16 -16.77 20.35 10.24
N GLU A 17 -16.91 21.32 11.14
CA GLU A 17 -15.86 21.76 12.04
C GLU A 17 -15.41 20.61 12.96
N ALA A 18 -16.34 19.83 13.52
CA ALA A 18 -16.03 18.68 14.37
C ALA A 18 -15.27 17.56 13.66
N ARG A 19 -15.48 17.34 12.35
CA ARG A 19 -14.68 16.38 11.54
C ARG A 19 -13.26 16.87 11.28
N SER A 20 -13.05 18.19 11.26
CA SER A 20 -11.75 18.79 10.96
C SER A 20 -10.79 18.80 12.14
N VAL A 21 -11.30 18.57 13.37
CA VAL A 21 -10.48 18.49 14.58
C VAL A 21 -9.88 17.09 14.70
N PRO A 22 -8.55 16.92 14.63
CA PRO A 22 -7.91 15.64 14.90
C PRO A 22 -8.06 15.34 16.40
N SER A 23 -8.94 14.40 16.75
CA SER A 23 -9.08 13.94 18.13
C SER A 23 -7.91 13.01 18.48
N GLU A 24 -7.12 13.36 19.49
CA GLU A 24 -6.15 12.42 20.08
C GLU A 24 -6.91 11.24 20.71
N PRO A 25 -6.40 10.00 20.57
CA PRO A 25 -7.09 8.82 21.11
C PRO A 25 -7.04 8.84 22.64
N GLU A 26 -8.21 9.00 23.27
CA GLU A 26 -8.36 8.96 24.72
C GLU A 26 -8.28 7.50 25.23
N LEU A 27 -7.41 7.26 26.21
CA LEU A 27 -7.25 5.94 26.85
C LEU A 27 -8.53 5.60 27.61
N ARG A 28 -9.25 4.55 27.18
CA ARG A 28 -10.50 4.11 27.82
C ARG A 28 -10.22 3.17 28.99
N SER A 29 -11.05 3.29 30.03
CA SER A 29 -11.00 2.44 31.22
C SER A 29 -11.23 0.95 30.89
N PRO A 30 -10.66 0.01 31.68
CA PRO A 30 -10.81 -1.43 31.45
C PRO A 30 -12.27 -1.88 31.50
N GLY A 31 -12.70 -2.73 30.57
CA GLY A 31 -14.05 -3.32 30.54
C GLY A 31 -14.99 -2.77 29.46
N ARG A 32 -14.62 -1.70 28.75
CA ARG A 32 -15.32 -1.29 27.53
C ARG A 32 -14.68 -1.96 26.31
N PRO A 33 -15.46 -2.47 25.33
CA PRO A 33 -14.87 -2.99 24.10
C PRO A 33 -13.94 -1.92 23.48
N PRO A 34 -12.77 -2.36 22.97
CA PRO A 34 -11.76 -1.44 22.43
C PRO A 34 -12.43 -0.51 21.41
N GLY A 35 -12.17 0.79 21.52
CA GLY A 35 -12.66 1.77 20.56
C GLY A 35 -12.14 1.45 19.16
N ILE A 36 -12.80 1.98 18.12
CA ILE A 36 -12.27 1.95 16.76
C ILE A 36 -10.84 2.53 16.83
N VAL A 37 -9.85 1.65 16.73
CA VAL A 37 -8.46 2.06 16.58
C VAL A 37 -8.43 2.93 15.33
N PRO A 38 -7.98 4.19 15.41
CA PRO A 38 -7.81 5.01 14.23
C PRO A 38 -6.91 4.23 13.28
N ARG A 39 -7.50 3.69 12.21
CA ARG A 39 -6.74 3.15 11.09
C ARG A 39 -6.08 4.35 10.44
N ARG A 40 -4.97 4.85 11.01
CA ARG A 40 -3.99 5.54 10.17
C ARG A 40 -3.64 4.49 9.13
N LYS A 41 -4.06 4.72 7.88
CA LYS A 41 -3.58 3.97 6.73
C LYS A 41 -2.09 4.27 6.62
N VAL A 42 -1.29 3.56 7.42
CA VAL A 42 0.17 3.52 7.25
C VAL A 42 0.42 2.43 6.22
N GLY A 43 -0.03 2.69 5.01
CA GLY A 43 0.11 1.78 3.89
C GLY A 43 0.28 2.65 2.68
N LEU A 44 1.44 2.54 2.04
CA LEU A 44 1.62 2.94 0.65
C LEU A 44 0.39 2.38 -0.09
N THR A 45 -0.59 3.23 -0.40
CA THR A 45 -1.78 2.75 -1.09
C THR A 45 -1.34 2.51 -2.52
N LEU A 46 -1.28 1.24 -2.91
CA LEU A 46 -1.08 0.85 -4.30
C LEU A 46 -2.08 1.64 -5.16
N SER A 47 -1.59 2.20 -6.24
CA SER A 47 -2.40 2.79 -7.29
C SER A 47 -3.34 1.73 -7.87
N GLN A 48 -4.44 2.18 -8.49
CA GLN A 48 -5.36 1.26 -9.17
C GLN A 48 -4.66 0.45 -10.28
N GLY A 49 -3.62 1.01 -10.92
CA GLY A 49 -2.78 0.31 -11.87
C GLY A 49 -2.02 -0.85 -11.23
N GLU A 50 -1.33 -0.60 -10.12
CA GLU A 50 -0.58 -1.64 -9.40
C GLU A 50 -1.51 -2.75 -8.87
N VAL A 51 -2.71 -2.40 -8.40
CA VAL A 51 -3.70 -3.40 -7.97
C VAL A 51 -4.13 -4.28 -9.14
N THR A 52 -4.47 -3.68 -10.28
CA THR A 52 -4.89 -4.44 -11.47
C THR A 52 -3.76 -5.32 -12.04
N GLU A 53 -2.50 -4.91 -11.91
CA GLU A 53 -1.37 -5.77 -12.27
C GLU A 53 -1.21 -6.97 -11.33
N ILE A 54 -1.35 -6.76 -10.02
CA ILE A 54 -1.30 -7.85 -9.04
C ILE A 54 -2.43 -8.85 -9.28
N ASP A 55 -3.64 -8.39 -9.58
CA ASP A 55 -4.79 -9.25 -9.88
C ASP A 55 -4.51 -10.12 -11.13
N ARG A 56 -3.97 -9.53 -12.21
CA ARG A 56 -3.57 -10.29 -13.41
C ARG A 56 -2.52 -11.35 -13.10
N TRP A 57 -1.52 -11.04 -12.26
CA TRP A 57 -0.53 -12.02 -11.84
C TRP A 57 -1.11 -13.11 -10.95
N GLN A 58 -2.06 -12.75 -10.08
CA GLN A 58 -2.76 -13.69 -9.22
C GLN A 58 -3.57 -14.70 -10.03
N GLU A 59 -4.26 -14.28 -11.09
CA GLU A 59 -4.94 -15.17 -12.03
C GLU A 59 -3.95 -16.13 -12.70
N ARG A 60 -2.86 -15.59 -13.28
CA ARG A 60 -1.82 -16.40 -13.94
C ARG A 60 -1.22 -17.46 -13.02
N PHE A 61 -0.90 -17.09 -11.78
CA PHE A 61 -0.37 -18.05 -10.81
C PHE A 61 -1.42 -19.04 -10.35
N SER A 62 -2.69 -18.64 -10.26
CA SER A 62 -3.77 -19.55 -9.90
C SER A 62 -4.00 -20.62 -10.97
N ASP A 63 -3.97 -20.22 -12.24
CA ASP A 63 -4.06 -21.14 -13.38
C ASP A 63 -2.86 -22.08 -13.42
N LEU A 64 -1.65 -21.55 -13.25
CA LEU A 64 -0.41 -22.35 -13.25
C LEU A 64 -0.39 -23.40 -12.12
N MET A 65 -0.86 -23.05 -10.92
CA MET A 65 -0.82 -23.94 -9.76
C MET A 65 -2.09 -24.79 -9.57
N GLY A 66 -3.13 -24.59 -10.38
CA GLY A 66 -4.40 -25.30 -10.27
C GLY A 66 -5.17 -25.03 -8.96
N ARG A 67 -4.85 -23.92 -8.27
CA ARG A 67 -5.49 -23.50 -7.01
C ARG A 67 -5.53 -21.98 -6.92
N LYS A 68 -6.45 -21.44 -6.11
CA LYS A 68 -6.43 -20.00 -5.82
C LYS A 68 -5.16 -19.61 -5.06
N VAL A 69 -4.58 -18.49 -5.49
CA VAL A 69 -3.44 -17.83 -4.86
C VAL A 69 -3.92 -16.52 -4.26
N SER A 70 -3.45 -16.18 -3.06
CA SER A 70 -3.75 -14.90 -2.41
C SER A 70 -2.85 -13.78 -2.93
N ALA A 71 -3.28 -12.52 -2.81
CA ALA A 71 -2.45 -11.37 -3.17
C ALA A 71 -1.08 -11.36 -2.45
N GLY A 72 -1.03 -11.79 -1.18
CA GLY A 72 0.23 -11.92 -0.43
C GLY A 72 1.14 -13.01 -0.99
N GLU A 73 0.59 -14.15 -1.42
CA GLU A 73 1.36 -15.18 -2.12
C GLU A 73 1.86 -14.69 -3.49
N THR A 74 1.02 -13.99 -4.25
CA THR A 74 1.39 -13.38 -5.54
C THR A 74 2.60 -12.46 -5.39
N VAL A 75 2.54 -11.52 -4.44
CA VAL A 75 3.67 -10.62 -4.14
C VAL A 75 4.89 -11.42 -3.70
N GLY A 76 4.72 -12.43 -2.84
CA GLY A 76 5.82 -13.29 -2.41
C GLY A 76 6.49 -14.07 -3.55
N ILE A 77 5.72 -14.57 -4.53
CA ILE A 77 6.25 -15.24 -5.72
C ILE A 77 7.02 -14.25 -6.59
N LEU A 78 6.42 -13.08 -6.89
CA LEU A 78 7.07 -12.04 -7.69
C LEU A 78 8.39 -11.59 -7.06
N THR A 79 8.42 -11.32 -5.75
CA THR A 79 9.63 -10.94 -5.03
C THR A 79 10.72 -12.00 -5.17
N ARG A 80 10.40 -13.29 -5.02
CA ARG A 80 11.40 -14.37 -5.17
C ARG A 80 11.94 -14.45 -6.59
N ILE A 81 11.09 -14.33 -7.60
CA ILE A 81 11.50 -14.33 -9.02
C ILE A 81 12.42 -13.13 -9.31
N CYS A 82 12.02 -11.93 -8.88
CA CYS A 82 12.79 -10.72 -9.09
C CYS A 82 14.14 -10.77 -8.35
N SER A 83 14.16 -11.24 -7.09
CA SER A 83 15.39 -11.40 -6.32
C SER A 83 16.33 -12.42 -6.97
N ALA A 84 15.83 -13.59 -7.39
CA ALA A 84 16.65 -14.59 -8.08
C ALA A 84 17.22 -14.05 -9.40
N ARG A 85 16.40 -13.34 -10.18
CA ARG A 85 16.84 -12.71 -11.43
C ARG A 85 17.91 -11.65 -11.19
N LEU A 86 17.74 -10.84 -10.14
CA LEU A 86 18.72 -9.82 -9.76
C LEU A 86 20.06 -10.46 -9.36
N THR A 87 20.04 -11.52 -8.55
CA THR A 87 21.26 -12.26 -8.19
C THR A 87 21.99 -12.79 -9.42
N HIS A 88 21.28 -13.41 -10.36
CA HIS A 88 21.87 -13.91 -11.60
C HIS A 88 22.47 -12.80 -12.48
N LEU A 89 21.83 -11.63 -12.54
CA LEU A 89 22.37 -10.49 -13.28
C LEU A 89 23.66 -9.96 -12.62
N ARG A 90 23.69 -9.87 -11.30
CA ARG A 90 24.89 -9.46 -10.54
C ARG A 90 26.06 -10.41 -10.74
N GLU A 91 25.81 -11.72 -10.68
CA GLU A 91 26.85 -12.74 -10.92
C GLU A 91 27.43 -12.65 -12.34
N ARG A 92 26.58 -12.37 -13.34
CA ARG A 92 26.97 -12.40 -14.75
C ARG A 92 27.64 -11.10 -15.24
N LEU A 93 27.23 -9.95 -14.72
CA LEU A 93 27.61 -8.63 -15.24
C LEU A 93 28.44 -7.81 -14.24
N GLY A 94 28.57 -8.24 -12.99
CA GLY A 94 29.08 -7.43 -11.89
C GLY A 94 28.02 -6.47 -11.33
N ASP A 95 28.20 -6.05 -10.08
CA ASP A 95 27.17 -5.27 -9.34
C ASP A 95 26.78 -3.96 -10.03
N ASP A 96 27.76 -3.19 -10.54
CA ASP A 96 27.52 -1.88 -11.13
C ASP A 96 26.92 -1.95 -12.54
N LEU A 97 27.40 -2.88 -13.38
CA LEU A 97 26.92 -3.03 -14.75
C LEU A 97 25.52 -3.67 -14.77
N GLY A 98 25.26 -4.62 -13.86
CA GLY A 98 23.97 -5.30 -13.73
C GLY A 98 22.84 -4.35 -13.31
N ALA A 99 23.13 -3.42 -12.39
CA ALA A 99 22.16 -2.41 -11.96
C ALA A 99 21.84 -1.40 -13.08
N GLY A 100 22.85 -0.94 -13.82
CA GLY A 100 22.66 0.00 -14.94
C GLY A 100 21.83 -0.59 -16.09
N VAL A 101 22.10 -1.84 -16.48
CA VAL A 101 21.32 -2.55 -17.52
C VAL A 101 19.88 -2.79 -17.08
N LEU A 102 19.67 -3.13 -15.81
CA LEU A 102 18.32 -3.34 -15.28
C LEU A 102 17.52 -2.03 -15.26
N SER A 103 18.13 -0.92 -14.83
CA SER A 103 17.51 0.41 -14.85
C SER A 103 17.05 0.77 -16.25
N ALA A 104 17.96 0.71 -17.24
CA ALA A 104 17.65 1.04 -18.63
C ALA A 104 16.53 0.15 -19.22
N PHE A 105 16.45 -1.11 -18.80
CA PHE A 105 15.39 -2.03 -19.24
C PHE A 105 14.04 -1.70 -18.60
N VAL A 106 14.03 -1.29 -17.32
CA VAL A 106 12.82 -0.86 -16.61
C VAL A 106 12.31 0.46 -17.21
N ASP A 107 13.19 1.43 -17.44
CA ASP A 107 12.84 2.72 -18.04
C ASP A 107 12.17 2.52 -19.41
N LYS A 108 12.73 1.62 -20.23
CA LYS A 108 12.15 1.25 -21.53
C LYS A 108 10.79 0.54 -21.42
N LEU A 109 10.54 -0.19 -20.34
CA LEU A 109 9.27 -0.90 -20.11
C LEU A 109 8.17 0.00 -19.54
N VAL A 110 8.54 0.99 -18.73
CA VAL A 110 7.61 2.00 -18.20
C VAL A 110 7.13 2.96 -19.30
N GLY A 111 7.84 2.96 -20.44
CA GLY A 111 7.61 3.89 -21.53
C GLY A 111 8.41 5.14 -21.26
N GLU A 112 9.41 5.42 -22.09
CA GLU A 112 10.02 6.74 -22.14
C GLU A 112 8.91 7.75 -22.46
N GLU A 113 8.78 8.81 -21.65
CA GLU A 113 8.13 10.04 -22.11
C GLU A 113 8.89 10.63 -23.30
#